data_AF-A0A537XD39-F1
#
_entry.id   AF-A0A537XD39-F1
#
_cell.length_a   1.000
_cell.length_b   1.000
_cell.length_c   1.000
_cell.angle_alpha   90.00
_cell.angle_beta   90.00
_cell.angle_gamma   90.00
#
_symmetry.space_group_name_H-M   'P 1'
#
loop_
_entity.id
_entity.type
_entity.pdbx_description
1 polymer ?
#
loop_
_entity_poly.entity_id
_entity_poly.type
_entity_poly.pdbx_seq_one_letter_code
_entity_poly.pdbx_strand_id
1 'polypeptide(L)' 'MRLRAIHPGDVVKVNKRGRLFHAHVRGIGPADQLAIEPIERGISYRHATAREVIDHWARGGPRERQPPEQYTIDHLLDS' A
#
# COMPACT_ATOMS: atom_id res chain seq x y z
N MET A 1 6.20 -2.89 8.79
CA MET A 1 5.42 -2.83 7.54
C MET A 1 6.25 -2.17 6.45
N ARG A 2 6.25 -2.68 5.22
CA ARG A 2 6.94 -2.05 4.07
C ARG A 2 5.90 -1.26 3.26
N LEU A 3 6.15 0.03 3.02
CA LEU A 3 5.22 0.91 2.28
C LEU A 3 5.03 0.50 0.81
N ARG A 4 5.98 -0.24 0.25
CA ARG A 4 6.00 -0.66 -1.15
C ARG A 4 4.82 -1.55 -1.56
N ALA A 5 4.16 -2.20 -0.60
CA ALA A 5 2.99 -3.04 -0.83
C ALA A 5 1.65 -2.29 -0.67
N ILE A 6 1.71 -0.99 -0.37
CA ILE A 6 0.55 -0.14 -0.15
C ILE A 6 0.42 0.77 -1.36
N HIS A 7 -0.75 0.75 -2.00
CA HIS A 7 -0.99 1.44 -3.25
C HIS A 7 -2.03 2.56 -3.08
N PRO A 8 -2.02 3.58 -3.96
CA PRO A 8 -3.12 4.54 -4.04
C PRO A 8 -4.48 3.83 -4.16
N GLY A 9 -5.44 4.24 -3.35
CA GLY A 9 -6.78 3.65 -3.27
C GLY A 9 -6.97 2.63 -2.15
N ASP A 10 -5.89 2.11 -1.57
CA ASP A 10 -5.95 1.25 -0.39
C ASP A 10 -6.43 2.03 0.83
N VAL A 11 -6.94 1.30 1.82
CA VAL A 11 -7.28 1.86 3.13
C VAL A 11 -6.23 1.42 4.13
N VAL A 12 -5.77 2.35 4.96
CA VAL A 12 -4.82 2.08 6.03
C VAL A 12 -5.40 2.47 7.38
N LYS A 13 -5.06 1.71 8.42
CA LYS A 13 -5.25 2.09 9.81
C LYS A 13 -3.97 2.71 10.32
N VAL A 14 -4.08 3.91 10.87
CA VAL A 14 -2.94 4.72 11.31
C VAL A 14 -3.03 4.97 12.80
N ASN A 15 -1.92 4.77 13.51
CA ASN A 15 -1.70 5.27 14.86
C ASN A 15 -0.73 6.45 14.79
N LYS A 16 -1.27 7.67 14.93
CA LYS A 16 -0.48 8.90 14.94
C LYS A 16 -0.57 9.55 16.31
N ARG A 17 0.55 9.58 17.04
CA ARG A 17 0.63 10.17 18.40
C ARG A 17 -0.45 9.62 19.35
N GLY A 18 -0.73 8.32 19.28
CA GLY A 18 -1.74 7.66 20.11
C GLY A 18 -3.18 7.77 19.58
N ARG A 19 -3.40 8.48 18.47
CA ARG A 19 -4.71 8.59 17.83
C ARG A 19 -4.85 7.58 16.70
N LEU A 20 -5.88 6.73 16.81
CA LEU A 20 -6.22 5.72 15.82
C LEU A 20 -7.29 6.24 14.86
N PHE A 21 -7.04 6.10 13.56
CA PHE A 21 -7.98 6.51 12.52
C PHE A 21 -7.72 5.74 11.22
N HIS A 22 -8.68 5.76 10.31
CA HIS A 22 -8.58 5.16 8.98
C HIS A 22 -8.38 6.23 7.93
N ALA A 23 -7.64 5.90 6.88
CA ALA A 23 -7.41 6.83 5.79
C ALA A 23 -7.28 6.10 4.46
N HIS A 24 -7.74 6.76 3.40
CA HIS A 24 -7.45 6.37 2.03
C HIS A 24 -6.03 6.76 1.67
N VAL A 25 -5.30 5.85 1.03
CA VAL A 25 -3.98 6.13 0.49
C VAL A 25 -4.14 6.90 -0.81
N ARG A 26 -3.51 8.06 -0.89
CA ARG A 26 -3.45 8.89 -2.11
C ARG A 26 -2.19 8.61 -2.93
N GLY A 27 -1.15 8.07 -2.30
CA GLY A 27 0.10 7.66 -2.93
C GLY A 27 1.29 7.89 -2.01
N ILE A 28 2.47 8.07 -2.61
CA ILE A 28 3.70 8.38 -1.88
C ILE A 28 3.89 9.89 -1.86
N GLY A 29 3.99 10.44 -0.66
CA GLY A 29 4.30 11.83 -0.38
C GLY A 29 5.80 12.06 -0.14
N PRO A 30 6.16 13.25 0.38
CA PRO A 30 7.56 13.60 0.64
C PRO A 30 8.24 12.64 1.62
N ALA A 31 9.55 12.46 1.45
CA ALA A 31 10.38 11.64 2.35
C ALA A 31 9.89 10.19 2.54
N ASP A 32 9.35 9.59 1.47
CA ASP A 32 8.85 8.22 1.46
C ASP A 32 7.72 7.97 2.48
N GLN A 33 6.95 9.01 2.80
CA GLN A 33 5.74 8.89 3.62
C GLN A 33 4.54 8.58 2.74
N LEU A 34 3.52 7.90 3.28
CA LEU A 34 2.25 7.76 2.59
C LEU A 34 1.48 9.07 2.66
N ALA A 35 1.07 9.58 1.51
CA ALA A 35 0.03 10.60 1.42
C ALA A 35 -1.33 9.94 1.69
N ILE A 36 -2.08 10.49 2.64
CA ILE A 36 -3.33 9.89 3.13
C ILE A 36 -4.46 10.91 3.24
N GLU A 37 -5.68 10.43 3.11
CA GLU A 37 -6.92 11.18 3.27
C GLU A 37 -7.78 10.52 4.37
N PRO A 38 -7.84 11.12 5.59
CA PRO A 38 -8.59 10.57 6.71
C PRO A 38 -10.08 10.46 6.43
N ILE A 39 -10.67 9.36 6.91
CA ILE A 39 -12.10 9.08 6.77
C ILE A 39 -12.87 9.74 7.92
N GLU A 40 -12.32 9.70 9.14
CA GLU A 40 -12.96 10.26 10.33
C GLU A 40 -12.88 11.79 10.38
N ARG A 41 -13.96 12.42 10.85
CA ARG A 41 -14.03 13.86 11.07
C ARG A 41 -13.06 14.30 12.18
N GLY A 42 -12.48 15.48 12.03
CA GLY A 42 -11.56 16.05 13.02
C GLY A 42 -10.15 15.45 12.99
N ILE A 43 -9.80 14.72 11.92
CA ILE A 43 -8.43 14.27 11.64
C ILE A 43 -7.87 15.10 10.48
N SER A 44 -6.82 15.89 10.76
CA SER A 44 -6.15 16.76 9.79
C SER A 44 -4.85 16.19 9.24
N TYR A 45 -4.39 15.03 9.72
CA TYR A 45 -3.16 14.41 9.22
C TYR A 45 -3.30 14.03 7.75
N ARG A 46 -2.31 14.40 6.93
CA ARG A 46 -2.25 14.10 5.49
C ARG A 46 -1.09 13.20 5.09
N HIS A 47 -0.24 12.87 6.06
CA HIS A 47 0.92 12.00 5.85
C HIS A 47 1.06 11.00 7.00
N ALA A 48 1.42 9.76 6.67
CA ALA A 48 1.75 8.72 7.63
C ALA A 48 3.02 7.97 7.23
N THR A 49 3.85 7.66 8.20
CA THR A 49 5.04 6.82 8.01
C THR A 49 4.68 5.34 8.09
N ALA A 50 5.58 4.47 7.59
CA ALA A 50 5.44 3.01 7.69
C ALA A 50 5.27 2.49 9.12
N ARG A 51 5.78 3.23 10.12
CA ARG A 51 5.70 2.86 11.54
C ARG A 51 4.37 3.27 12.17
N GLU A 52 3.74 4.31 11.62
CA GLU A 52 2.43 4.78 12.06
C GLU A 52 1.31 3.94 11.44
N VAL A 53 1.53 3.30 10.30
CA VAL A 53 0.57 2.34 9.75
C VAL A 53 0.62 1.03 10.53
N ILE A 54 -0.53 0.64 11.07
CA ILE A 54 -0.67 -0.58 11.88
C ILE A 54 -1.47 -1.67 11.16
N ASP A 55 -2.28 -1.31 10.16
CA ASP A 55 -3.03 -2.26 9.34
C ASP A 55 -3.32 -1.69 7.95
N HIS A 56 -3.60 -2.55 6.96
CA HIS A 56 -4.00 -2.15 5.61
C HIS A 56 -5.01 -3.11 4.99
N TRP A 57 -5.87 -2.54 4.16
CA TRP A 57 -6.82 -3.26 3.32
C TRP A 57 -6.66 -2.81 1.87
N ALA A 58 -6.27 -3.77 1.02
CA ALA A 58 -6.21 -3.55 -0.41
C ALA A 58 -7.63 -3.43 -0.97
N ARG A 59 -7.89 -2.42 -1.82
CA ARG A 59 -9.18 -2.34 -2.53
C ARG A 59 -9.18 -3.35 -3.68
N GLY A 60 -9.87 -4.47 -3.48
CA GLY A 60 -9.88 -5.61 -4.39
C GLY A 60 -10.44 -5.32 -5.78
N GLY A 61 -9.56 -5.37 -6.78
CA GLY A 61 -9.74 -6.27 -7.91
C GLY A 61 -8.55 -7.24 -7.93
N PRO A 62 -8.64 -8.42 -8.58
CA PRO A 62 -7.48 -9.31 -8.73
C PRO A 62 -6.42 -8.59 -9.57
N ARG A 63 -5.49 -7.90 -8.92
CA ARG A 63 -4.32 -7.37 -9.58
C ARG A 63 -3.27 -8.46 -9.53
N GLU A 64 -3.17 -9.16 -10.66
CA GLU A 64 -2.00 -9.82 -11.21
C GLU A 64 -0.89 -9.96 -10.17
N ARG A 65 -0.88 -11.10 -9.47
CA ARG A 65 0.41 -11.72 -9.18
C ARG A 65 1.11 -11.70 -10.53
N GLN A 66 2.17 -10.90 -10.70
CA GLN A 66 3.08 -11.12 -11.80
C GLN A 66 3.37 -12.62 -11.74
N PRO A 67 2.95 -13.42 -12.75
CA PRO A 67 3.36 -14.81 -12.77
C PRO A 67 4.89 -14.76 -12.69
N PRO A 68 5.54 -15.54 -11.80
CA PRO A 68 6.98 -15.67 -11.88
C PRO A 68 7.27 -16.04 -13.32
N GLU A 69 8.13 -15.27 -13.98
CA GLU A 69 8.50 -15.44 -15.38
C GLU A 69 8.55 -16.93 -15.68
N GLN A 70 7.53 -17.43 -16.39
CA GLN A 70 7.54 -18.79 -16.87
C GLN A 70 8.67 -18.78 -17.88
N TYR A 71 9.84 -19.28 -17.47
CA TYR A 71 10.88 -19.72 -18.36
C TYR A 71 10.21 -20.65 -19.35
N THR A 72 9.91 -20.13 -20.53
CA THR A 72 9.37 -20.93 -21.61
C THR A 72 10.37 -22.05 -21.88
N ILE A 73 9.90 -23.28 -21.80
CA ILE A 73 10.68 -24.52 -21.93
C ILE A 73 11.11 -24.74 -23.41
N ASP A 74 11.04 -23.70 -24.24
CA ASP A 74 11.35 -23.72 -25.68
C ASP A 74 12.83 -23.96 -25.99
N HIS A 75 13.71 -24.06 -24.97
CA HIS A 75 15.10 -24.45 -25.17
C HIS A 75 15.36 -25.96 -25.14
N LEU A 76 14.33 -26.82 -25.04
CA LEU A 76 14.51 -28.28 -24.94
C LEU A 76 14.29 -29.06 -26.25
N LEU A 77 14.12 -28.37 -27.39
CA LEU A 77 13.80 -29.00 -28.69
C LEU A 77 14.64 -28.52 -29.88
N ASP A 78 15.78 -27.87 -29.65
CA ASP A 78 16.83 -27.79 -30.67
C ASP A 78 17.90 -28.84 -30.32
N SER A 79 17.75 -30.00 -30.97
CA SER A 79 18.74 -31.08 -31.07
C SER A 79 19.72 -30.81 -32.19
#